data_AF-K1MC48-F1
#
_entry.id   AF-K1MC48-F1
#
_cell.length_a   1.000
_cell.length_b   1.000
_cell.length_c   1.000
_cell.angle_alpha   90.00
_cell.angle_beta   90.00
_cell.angle_gamma   90.00
#
_symmetry.space_group_name_H-M   'P 1'
#
loop_
_entity.id
_entity.type
_entity.pdbx_description
1 polymer ?
#
loop_
_entity_poly.entity_id
_entity_poly.type
_entity_poly.pdbx_seq_one_letter_code
_entity_poly.pdbx_strand_id
1 'polypeptide(L)'
;MLVDSDSFISVEKKLIKQGKLQKFEKENGPVTSLMMISKGKIADDMRYQLVENLAHHPLHIVYKASFDQYDETLNCIFDRQTKKPITGLWYTPQRRDFTEPPKKMVQLFISEIVNNLTDSTGIDLPIWVFINDKAHLAVTKKDLS
;
A
#
# COMPACT_ATOMS: atom_id res chain seq x y z
N MET A 1 -5.81 9.64 6.43
CA MET A 1 -4.50 9.87 7.06
C MET A 1 -3.40 8.93 6.54
N LEU A 2 -2.38 9.50 5.89
CA LEU A 2 -1.18 8.78 5.45
C LEU A 2 -0.26 8.52 6.65
N VAL A 3 0.40 7.35 6.68
CA VAL A 3 1.36 7.01 7.74
C VAL A 3 2.68 7.78 7.66
N ASP A 4 3.00 8.31 6.48
CA ASP A 4 4.19 9.13 6.21
C ASP A 4 3.87 10.09 5.05
N SER A 5 3.15 11.18 5.36
CA SER A 5 2.80 12.22 4.39
C SER A 5 4.02 12.96 3.84
N ASP A 6 5.06 13.14 4.64
CA ASP A 6 6.24 13.92 4.27
C ASP A 6 7.03 13.26 3.16
N SER A 7 7.04 11.92 3.12
CA SER A 7 7.64 11.18 2.02
C SER A 7 7.04 11.52 0.65
N PHE A 8 5.72 11.80 0.57
CA PHE A 8 5.07 12.19 -0.68
C PHE A 8 5.60 13.51 -1.22
N ILE A 9 5.90 14.48 -0.36
CA ILE A 9 6.46 15.78 -0.78
C ILE A 9 7.80 15.57 -1.51
N SER A 10 8.65 14.69 -0.98
CA SER A 10 9.94 14.36 -1.61
C SER A 10 9.76 13.60 -2.92
N VAL A 11 8.85 12.61 -2.94
CA VAL A 11 8.59 11.79 -4.14
C VAL A 11 7.99 12.62 -5.25
N GLU A 12 7.00 13.45 -4.94
CA GLU A 12 6.34 14.36 -5.89
C GLU A 12 7.35 15.29 -6.55
N LYS A 13 8.23 15.94 -5.78
CA LYS A 13 9.31 16.79 -6.32
C LYS A 13 10.20 16.04 -7.32
N LYS A 14 10.54 14.78 -7.04
CA LYS A 14 11.34 13.96 -7.96
C LYS A 14 10.56 13.61 -9.22
N LEU A 15 9.31 13.19 -9.09
CA LEU A 15 8.46 12.86 -10.24
C LEU A 15 8.21 14.07 -11.15
N ILE A 16 8.02 15.25 -10.55
CA ILE A 16 7.92 16.54 -11.25
C ILE A 16 9.21 16.82 -12.02
N LYS A 17 10.38 16.67 -11.37
CA LYS A 17 11.68 16.88 -12.03
C LYS A 17 11.92 15.90 -13.19
N GLN A 18 11.41 14.68 -13.07
CA GLN A 18 11.47 13.66 -14.12
C GLN A 18 10.39 13.83 -15.22
N GLY A 19 9.45 14.77 -15.08
CA GLY A 19 8.32 14.94 -16.00
C GLY A 19 7.25 13.84 -15.92
N LYS A 20 7.40 12.86 -15.01
CA LYS A 20 6.51 11.69 -14.92
C LYS A 20 5.13 12.06 -14.41
N LEU A 21 5.07 12.91 -13.38
CA LEU A 21 3.79 13.31 -12.79
C LEU A 21 2.97 14.17 -13.76
N GLN A 22 3.61 15.15 -14.41
CA GLN A 22 2.94 16.00 -15.38
C GLN A 22 2.46 15.22 -16.60
N LYS A 23 3.24 14.23 -17.06
CA LYS A 23 2.80 13.34 -18.14
C LYS A 23 1.56 12.54 -17.72
N PHE A 24 1.61 11.92 -16.53
CA PHE A 24 0.48 11.18 -15.98
C PHE A 24 -0.78 12.05 -15.88
N GLU A 25 -0.66 13.27 -15.34
CA GLU A 25 -1.80 14.17 -15.17
C GLU A 25 -2.33 14.72 -16.50
N LYS A 26 -1.46 14.95 -17.49
CA LYS A 26 -1.87 15.34 -18.84
C LYS A 26 -2.70 14.25 -19.53
N GLU A 27 -2.35 12.99 -19.33
CA GLU A 27 -3.00 11.84 -19.95
C GLU A 27 -4.27 11.42 -19.20
N ASN A 28 -4.29 11.51 -17.88
CA ASN A 28 -5.33 10.91 -17.04
C ASN A 28 -6.16 11.92 -16.24
N GLY A 29 -5.70 13.18 -16.11
CA GLY A 29 -6.28 14.19 -15.23
C GLY A 29 -5.50 14.35 -13.91
N PRO A 30 -5.79 15.41 -13.13
CA PRO A 30 -5.05 15.73 -11.91
C PRO A 30 -5.16 14.62 -10.86
N VAL A 31 -4.13 14.46 -10.04
CA VAL A 31 -4.17 13.58 -8.87
C VAL A 31 -5.18 14.11 -7.85
N THR A 32 -6.05 13.24 -7.35
CA THR A 32 -7.09 13.59 -6.37
C THR A 32 -7.00 12.79 -5.07
N SER A 33 -6.23 11.70 -5.05
CA SER A 33 -6.03 10.89 -3.85
C SER A 33 -4.64 10.26 -3.81
N LEU A 34 -4.19 9.93 -2.62
CA LEU A 34 -2.89 9.30 -2.35
C LEU A 34 -3.08 8.03 -1.53
N MET A 35 -2.35 6.97 -1.91
CA MET A 35 -2.25 5.74 -1.13
C MET A 35 -0.77 5.38 -0.93
N MET A 36 -0.41 4.98 0.28
CA MET A 36 0.91 4.45 0.58
C MET A 36 0.80 2.99 0.97
N ILE A 37 1.56 2.12 0.31
CA ILE A 37 1.74 0.73 0.73
C ILE A 37 3.09 0.61 1.43
N SER A 38 3.06 0.19 2.69
CA SER A 38 4.25 0.03 3.52
C SER A 38 4.24 -1.33 4.22
N LYS A 39 5.33 -1.63 4.92
CA LYS A 39 5.36 -2.77 5.84
C LYS A 39 4.42 -2.48 7.02
N GLY A 40 3.59 -3.46 7.36
CA GLY A 40 2.71 -3.43 8.52
C GLY A 40 3.22 -4.27 9.68
N LYS A 41 2.35 -4.43 10.69
CA LYS A 41 2.55 -5.34 11.82
C LYS A 41 1.23 -6.08 12.07
N ILE A 42 1.33 -7.30 12.55
CA ILE A 42 0.17 -8.04 13.05
C ILE A 42 -0.22 -7.39 14.38
N ALA A 43 -1.49 -7.06 14.57
CA ALA A 43 -1.98 -6.55 15.84
C ALA A 43 -1.86 -7.63 16.92
N ASP A 44 -1.56 -7.24 18.16
CA ASP A 44 -1.22 -8.18 19.24
C ASP A 44 -2.38 -9.14 19.56
N ASP A 45 -3.61 -8.66 19.47
CA ASP A 45 -4.84 -9.42 19.65
C ASP A 45 -5.06 -10.47 18.55
N MET A 46 -4.68 -10.17 17.31
CA MET A 46 -4.71 -11.13 16.20
C MET A 46 -3.56 -12.13 16.25
N ARG A 47 -2.45 -11.77 16.90
CA ARG A 47 -1.24 -12.60 16.90
C ARG A 47 -1.51 -13.98 17.48
N TYR A 48 -2.28 -14.05 18.57
CA TYR A 48 -2.68 -15.31 19.21
C TYR A 48 -3.57 -16.18 18.31
N GLN A 49 -4.46 -15.56 17.54
CA GLN A 49 -5.37 -16.26 16.62
C GLN A 49 -4.64 -16.82 15.40
N LEU A 50 -3.48 -16.25 15.06
CA LEU A 50 -2.73 -16.57 13.86
C LEU A 50 -1.46 -17.38 14.12
N VAL A 51 -1.13 -17.71 15.38
CA VAL A 51 0.14 -18.38 15.74
C VAL A 51 0.37 -19.65 14.92
N GLU A 52 -0.59 -20.56 14.90
CA GLU A 52 -0.45 -21.83 14.19
C GLU A 52 -0.34 -21.63 12.68
N ASN A 53 -1.14 -20.73 12.10
CA ASN A 53 -1.05 -20.43 10.68
C ASN A 53 0.33 -19.84 10.32
N LEU A 54 0.80 -18.86 11.08
CA LEU A 54 2.08 -18.19 10.82
C LEU A 54 3.30 -19.12 11.01
N ALA A 55 3.19 -20.14 11.86
CA ALA A 55 4.23 -21.15 12.02
C ALA A 55 4.50 -21.94 10.73
N HIS A 56 3.47 -22.14 9.89
CA HIS A 56 3.59 -22.78 8.58
C HIS A 56 4.06 -21.82 7.48
N HIS A 57 4.13 -20.52 7.76
CA HIS A 57 4.53 -19.48 6.81
C HIS A 57 5.66 -18.60 7.39
N PRO A 58 6.87 -19.16 7.59
CA PRO A 58 7.98 -18.45 8.25
C PRO A 58 8.47 -17.23 7.46
N LEU A 59 8.17 -17.14 6.17
CA LEU A 59 8.52 -16.02 5.29
C LEU A 59 7.35 -15.06 5.05
N HIS A 60 6.41 -14.97 6.00
CA HIS A 60 5.28 -14.05 5.88
C HIS A 60 5.71 -12.58 5.98
N ILE A 61 4.92 -11.71 5.37
CA ILE A 61 5.05 -10.26 5.47
C ILE A 61 3.66 -9.64 5.61
N VAL A 62 3.58 -8.62 6.46
CA VAL A 62 2.38 -7.79 6.56
C VAL A 62 2.55 -6.59 5.64
N TYR A 63 1.60 -6.40 4.74
CA TYR A 63 1.46 -5.17 3.97
C TYR A 63 0.36 -4.32 4.57
N LYS A 64 0.56 -3.01 4.53
CA LYS A 64 -0.35 -2.01 5.07
C LYS A 64 -0.55 -0.90 4.04
N ALA A 65 -1.79 -0.63 3.66
CA ALA A 65 -2.18 0.56 2.93
C ALA A 65 -2.68 1.64 3.90
N SER A 66 -2.24 2.87 3.68
CA SER A 66 -2.80 4.08 4.28
C SER A 66 -3.16 5.07 3.20
N PHE A 67 -4.09 5.98 3.50
CA PHE A 67 -4.71 6.84 2.50
C PHE A 67 -4.74 8.29 2.99
N ASP A 68 -4.67 9.27 2.10
CA ASP A 68 -4.85 10.67 2.48
C ASP A 68 -6.28 10.94 2.99
N GLN A 69 -7.30 10.44 2.30
CA GLN A 69 -8.72 10.73 2.55
C GLN A 69 -9.41 9.84 3.59
N TYR A 70 -8.79 8.71 3.99
CA TYR A 70 -9.42 7.72 4.87
C TYR A 70 -8.61 7.51 6.14
N ASP A 71 -9.30 7.31 7.26
CA ASP A 71 -8.68 7.25 8.59
C ASP A 71 -8.53 5.82 9.11
N GLU A 72 -8.63 4.84 8.22
CA GLU A 72 -8.26 3.46 8.50
C GLU A 72 -7.07 3.05 7.64
N THR A 73 -6.22 2.19 8.19
CA THR A 73 -5.28 1.42 7.36
C THR A 73 -5.90 0.08 7.01
N LEU A 74 -5.65 -0.37 5.80
CA LEU A 74 -5.98 -1.72 5.36
C LEU A 74 -4.73 -2.59 5.43
N ASN A 75 -4.84 -3.79 5.97
CA ASN A 75 -3.71 -4.67 6.16
C ASN A 75 -4.00 -6.07 5.61
N CYS A 76 -2.94 -6.78 5.21
CA CYS A 76 -3.01 -8.19 4.86
C CYS A 76 -1.69 -8.89 5.21
N ILE A 77 -1.76 -10.21 5.40
CA ILE A 77 -0.57 -11.06 5.55
C ILE A 77 -0.40 -11.87 4.27
N PHE A 78 0.79 -11.81 3.69
CA PHE A 78 1.18 -12.60 2.53
C PHE A 78 2.31 -13.54 2.88
N ASP A 79 2.26 -14.75 2.35
CA ASP A 79 3.39 -15.64 2.29
C ASP A 79 4.26 -15.26 1.09
N ARG A 80 5.51 -14.88 1.33
CA ARG A 80 6.45 -14.48 0.27
C ARG A 80 6.89 -15.66 -0.60
N GLN A 81 6.85 -16.88 -0.08
CA GLN A 81 7.24 -18.08 -0.82
C GLN A 81 6.12 -18.51 -1.77
N THR A 82 4.90 -18.64 -1.27
CA THR A 82 3.76 -19.08 -2.08
C THR A 82 3.09 -17.95 -2.86
N LYS A 83 3.44 -16.69 -2.56
CA LYS A 83 2.84 -15.48 -3.14
C LYS A 83 1.33 -15.42 -2.96
N LYS A 84 0.84 -15.97 -1.86
CA LYS A 84 -0.60 -16.03 -1.53
C LYS A 84 -0.90 -15.30 -0.23
N PRO A 85 -2.10 -14.73 -0.10
CA PRO A 85 -2.57 -14.24 1.19
C PRO A 85 -2.69 -15.41 2.18
N ILE A 86 -2.20 -15.22 3.40
CA ILE A 86 -2.35 -16.19 4.50
C ILE A 86 -3.70 -15.99 5.20
N THR A 87 -4.18 -14.74 5.23
CA THR A 87 -5.44 -14.35 5.88
C THR A 87 -6.24 -13.44 4.97
N GLY A 88 -7.51 -13.20 5.35
CA GLY A 88 -8.28 -12.07 4.83
C GLY A 88 -7.65 -10.72 5.19
N LEU A 89 -8.27 -9.66 4.69
CA LEU A 89 -7.92 -8.28 5.01
C LEU A 89 -8.46 -7.90 6.39
N TRP A 90 -7.77 -7.01 7.08
CA TRP A 90 -8.32 -6.34 8.27
C TRP A 90 -8.05 -4.85 8.23
N TYR A 91 -8.96 -4.11 8.85
CA TYR A 91 -8.92 -2.67 8.95
C TYR A 91 -8.39 -2.29 10.34
N THR A 92 -7.65 -1.19 10.40
CA THR A 92 -7.16 -0.63 11.67
C THR A 92 -7.46 0.86 11.67
N PRO A 93 -8.47 1.30 12.45
CA PRO A 93 -8.73 2.71 12.65
C PRO A 93 -7.50 3.43 13.19
N GLN A 94 -7.17 4.56 12.58
CA GLN A 94 -6.07 5.43 13.00
C GLN A 94 -6.56 6.52 13.98
N ARG A 95 -7.88 6.70 14.12
CA ARG A 95 -8.54 7.57 15.11
C ARG A 95 -9.96 7.05 15.41
N ARG A 96 -10.59 7.62 16.45
CA ARG A 96 -11.90 7.17 16.94
C ARG A 96 -13.04 7.35 15.92
N ASP A 97 -13.09 8.51 15.26
CA ASP A 97 -14.09 8.83 14.24
C ASP A 97 -13.46 8.61 12.86
N PHE A 98 -13.45 7.37 12.39
CA PHE A 98 -12.76 6.99 11.17
C PHE A 98 -13.67 6.99 9.94
N THR A 99 -13.05 7.21 8.78
CA THR A 99 -13.69 7.02 7.48
C THR A 99 -13.06 5.79 6.82
N GLU A 100 -13.89 4.82 6.44
CA GLU A 100 -13.45 3.59 5.77
C GLU A 100 -13.06 3.86 4.31
N PRO A 101 -12.03 3.18 3.77
CA PRO A 101 -11.71 3.26 2.36
C PRO A 101 -12.76 2.49 1.53
N PRO A 102 -13.22 3.03 0.38
CA PRO A 102 -14.17 2.35 -0.47
C PRO A 102 -13.54 1.13 -1.15
N LYS A 103 -14.39 0.21 -1.63
CA LYS A 103 -13.98 -1.04 -2.31
C LYS A 103 -12.93 -0.84 -3.42
N LYS A 104 -12.98 0.27 -4.17
CA LYS A 104 -11.99 0.57 -5.21
C LYS A 104 -10.56 0.68 -4.65
N MET A 105 -10.40 1.25 -3.46
CA MET A 105 -9.10 1.39 -2.80
C MET A 105 -8.60 0.05 -2.26
N VAL A 106 -9.51 -0.78 -1.75
CA VAL A 106 -9.22 -2.16 -1.32
C VAL A 106 -8.69 -2.99 -2.50
N GLN A 107 -9.35 -2.89 -3.65
CA GLN A 107 -8.94 -3.59 -4.88
C GLN A 107 -7.58 -3.09 -5.38
N LEU A 108 -7.36 -1.78 -5.38
CA LEU A 108 -6.09 -1.19 -5.77
C LEU A 108 -4.94 -1.67 -4.89
N PHE A 109 -5.14 -1.71 -3.57
CA PHE A 109 -4.14 -2.24 -2.63
C PHE A 109 -3.74 -3.69 -2.95
N ILE A 110 -4.71 -4.57 -3.17
CA ILE A 110 -4.44 -5.98 -3.50
C ILE A 110 -3.72 -6.08 -4.85
N SER A 111 -4.19 -5.33 -5.85
CA SER A 111 -3.59 -5.29 -7.19
C SER A 111 -2.12 -4.89 -7.11
N GLU A 112 -1.81 -3.81 -6.38
CA GLU A 112 -0.43 -3.35 -6.23
C GLU A 112 0.45 -4.36 -5.50
N ILE A 113 -0.09 -5.11 -4.54
CA ILE A 113 0.65 -6.21 -3.93
C ILE A 113 1.00 -7.25 -4.98
N VAL A 114 -0.01 -7.76 -5.69
CA VAL A 114 0.16 -8.86 -6.64
C VAL A 114 1.09 -8.46 -7.80
N ASN A 115 0.94 -7.24 -8.33
CA ASN A 115 1.73 -6.74 -9.46
C ASN A 115 3.20 -6.51 -9.09
N ASN A 116 3.50 -6.17 -7.83
CA ASN A 116 4.85 -5.87 -7.37
C ASN A 116 5.53 -7.05 -6.64
N LEU A 117 4.89 -8.23 -6.56
CA LEU A 117 5.47 -9.43 -5.93
C LEU A 117 6.61 -10.04 -6.76
N THR A 118 7.84 -9.67 -6.43
CA THR A 118 9.05 -10.28 -7.05
C THR A 118 9.36 -11.67 -6.48
N ASP A 119 10.07 -12.51 -7.23
CA ASP A 119 10.28 -13.95 -6.94
C ASP A 119 11.08 -14.26 -5.66
N SER A 120 11.88 -13.33 -5.13
CA SER A 120 12.80 -13.65 -4.02
C SER A 120 12.82 -12.62 -2.88
N THR A 121 12.50 -11.35 -3.12
CA THR A 121 12.70 -10.28 -2.11
C THR A 121 11.40 -9.70 -1.55
N GLY A 122 10.24 -10.08 -2.10
CA GLY A 122 8.96 -9.45 -1.80
C GLY A 122 8.74 -8.20 -2.67
N ILE A 123 8.02 -7.23 -2.13
CA ILE A 123 7.73 -5.95 -2.79
C ILE A 123 8.80 -4.92 -2.41
N ASP A 124 9.23 -4.08 -3.37
CA ASP A 124 10.05 -2.91 -3.06
C ASP A 124 9.20 -1.86 -2.36
N LEU A 125 9.37 -1.73 -1.04
CA LEU A 125 8.57 -0.86 -0.20
C LEU A 125 9.35 0.40 0.24
N PRO A 126 8.64 1.52 0.49
CA PRO A 126 7.20 1.69 0.29
C PRO A 126 6.84 1.89 -1.20
N ILE A 127 5.58 1.65 -1.53
CA ILE A 127 4.98 2.08 -2.79
C ILE A 127 4.19 3.37 -2.51
N TRP A 128 4.48 4.43 -3.27
CA TRP A 128 3.71 5.66 -3.31
C TRP A 128 2.77 5.61 -4.51
N VAL A 129 1.47 5.74 -4.27
CA VAL A 129 0.45 5.63 -5.31
C VAL A 129 -0.32 6.94 -5.41
N PHE A 130 -0.22 7.57 -6.58
CA PHE A 130 -0.93 8.79 -6.95
C PHE A 130 -2.16 8.41 -7.77
N ILE A 131 -3.35 8.82 -7.35
CA ILE A 131 -4.62 8.27 -7.84
C ILE A 131 -5.51 9.40 -8.37
N ASN A 132 -6.21 9.13 -9.46
CA ASN A 132 -7.39 9.88 -9.87
C ASN A 132 -8.54 8.93 -10.26
N ASP A 133 -9.64 9.46 -10.77
CA ASP A 133 -10.82 8.64 -11.09
C ASP A 133 -10.63 7.70 -12.30
N LYS A 134 -9.59 7.92 -13.11
CA LYS A 134 -9.33 7.15 -14.34
C LYS A 134 -8.18 6.16 -14.22
N ALA A 135 -7.13 6.52 -13.48
CA ALA A 135 -5.88 5.79 -13.42
C ALA A 135 -5.14 6.03 -12.10
N HIS A 136 -4.05 5.31 -11.91
CA HIS A 136 -3.09 5.55 -10.84
C HIS A 136 -1.65 5.41 -11.35
N LEU A 137 -0.74 6.10 -10.67
CA LEU A 137 0.70 5.99 -10.85
C LEU A 137 1.30 5.46 -9.54
N ALA A 138 1.77 4.21 -9.57
CA ALA A 138 2.49 3.58 -8.46
C ALA A 138 3.99 3.68 -8.71
N VAL A 139 4.74 4.13 -7.70
CA VAL A 139 6.20 4.24 -7.77
C VAL A 139 6.87 3.74 -6.50
N THR A 140 8.07 3.23 -6.66
CA THR A 140 8.95 2.73 -5.60
C THR A 140 10.25 3.53 -5.59
N LYS A 141 11.20 3.19 -4.70
CA LYS A 141 12.51 3.86 -4.68
C LYS A 141 13.28 3.68 -5.99
N LYS A 142 13.13 2.54 -6.67
CA LYS A 142 13.78 2.25 -7.96
C LYS A 142 13.32 3.16 -9.09
N ASP A 143 12.09 3.67 -9.02
CA ASP A 143 11.55 4.57 -10.04
C ASP A 143 12.05 6.02 -9.88
N LEU A 144 12.65 6.31 -8.73
CA LEU A 144 13.09 7.65 -8.30
C LEU A 144 14.61 7.84 -8.36
N SER A 145 15.36 6.78 -8.66
CA SER A 145 16.80 6.80 -8.91
C SER A 145 17.16 7.28 -10.30
#